data_AF-A0A0F2RIX4-F1
#
_entry.id   AF-A0A0F2RIX4-F1
#
_cell.length_a   1.000
_cell.length_b   1.000
_cell.length_c   1.000
_cell.angle_alpha   90.00
_cell.angle_beta   90.00
_cell.angle_gamma   90.00
#
_symmetry.space_group_name_H-M   'P 1'
#
loop_
_entity.id
_entity.type
_entity.pdbx_description
1 polymer ?
#
loop_
_entity_poly.entity_id
_entity_poly.type
_entity_poly.pdbx_seq_one_letter_code
_entity_poly.pdbx_strand_id
1 'polypeptide(L)'
;MKPLTLPVFGLLLLTPVMIALGQVLFKLTSGRLTAQAGTPFYTVAFNPIFLLALAIYGAATLLWIHVLKTVPLSYAYSFMALTFVLVPLMAALFLKEPLTIKYAIGACLIIAGLFIVQS
;
A
#
# COMPACT_ATOMS: atom_id res chain seq x y z
N MET A 1 15.08 22.22 6.78
CA MET A 1 14.58 21.29 5.74
C MET A 1 14.26 22.10 4.49
N LYS A 2 14.57 21.61 3.27
CA LYS A 2 14.05 22.27 2.06
C LYS A 2 12.51 22.29 2.14
N PRO A 3 11.84 23.38 1.78
CA PRO A 3 10.38 23.40 1.77
C PRO A 3 9.89 22.29 0.83
N LEU A 4 8.99 21.45 1.34
CA LEU A 4 8.35 20.41 0.54
C LEU A 4 7.58 21.09 -0.60
N THR A 5 7.89 20.68 -1.82
CA THR A 5 7.09 21.11 -2.96
C THR A 5 5.77 20.32 -2.96
N LEU A 6 4.67 20.95 -3.37
CA LEU A 6 3.35 20.31 -3.48
C LEU A 6 3.40 18.96 -4.23
N PRO A 7 4.22 18.78 -5.30
CA PRO A 7 4.39 17.48 -5.95
C PRO A 7 4.93 16.39 -5.02
N VAL A 8 5.91 16.68 -4.17
CA VAL A 8 6.52 15.67 -3.27
C VAL A 8 5.52 15.19 -2.22
N PHE A 9 4.70 16.10 -1.69
CA PHE A 9 3.62 15.73 -0.77
C PHE A 9 2.59 14.82 -1.44
N GLY A 10 2.22 15.12 -2.70
CA GLY A 10 1.37 14.25 -3.50
C GLY A 10 1.96 12.84 -3.66
N LEU A 11 3.27 12.74 -3.93
CA LEU A 11 3.95 11.46 -4.06
C LEU A 11 4.03 10.67 -2.75
N LEU A 12 4.21 11.36 -1.61
CA LEU A 12 4.21 10.77 -0.27
C LEU A 12 2.88 10.09 0.08
N LEU A 13 1.75 10.64 -0.40
CA LEU A 13 0.42 10.05 -0.21
C LEU A 13 0.07 9.03 -1.30
N LEU A 14 0.47 9.26 -2.55
CA LEU A 14 0.18 8.38 -3.67
C LEU A 14 0.86 7.01 -3.50
N THR A 15 2.11 7.00 -3.06
CA THR A 15 2.88 5.75 -2.91
C THR A 15 2.19 4.72 -2.01
N PRO A 16 1.79 5.02 -0.76
CA PRO A 16 1.10 4.06 0.10
C PRO A 16 -0.27 3.64 -0.45
N VAL A 17 -0.97 4.50 -1.20
CA VAL A 17 -2.20 4.13 -1.92
C VAL A 17 -1.93 3.08 -3.00
N MET A 18 -0.87 3.25 -3.80
CA MET A 18 -0.47 2.28 -4.82
C MET A 18 -0.07 0.94 -4.20
N ILE A 19 0.70 0.99 -3.10
CA ILE A 19 1.10 -0.20 -2.34
C ILE A 19 -0.12 -0.94 -1.79
N ALA A 20 -1.10 -0.19 -1.25
CA ALA A 20 -2.33 -0.77 -0.74
C ALA A 20 -3.18 -1.43 -1.83
N LEU A 21 -3.29 -0.79 -3.00
CA LEU A 21 -3.99 -1.35 -4.15
C LEU A 21 -3.33 -2.67 -4.61
N GLY A 22 -2.00 -2.70 -4.73
CA GLY A 22 -1.32 -3.92 -5.14
C GLY A 22 -1.42 -5.04 -4.10
N GLN A 23 -1.52 -4.75 -2.81
CA GLN A 23 -1.81 -5.78 -1.78
C GLN A 23 -3.17 -6.45 -2.02
N VAL A 24 -4.21 -5.67 -2.36
CA VAL A 24 -5.52 -6.23 -2.72
C VAL A 24 -5.42 -7.10 -3.98
N LEU A 25 -4.66 -6.67 -4.98
CA LEU A 25 -4.44 -7.47 -6.21
C LEU A 25 -3.68 -8.78 -5.92
N PHE A 26 -2.70 -8.78 -5.00
CA PHE A 26 -2.06 -10.02 -4.56
C PHE A 26 -3.05 -10.96 -3.89
N LYS A 27 -3.95 -10.44 -3.04
CA LYS A 27 -5.00 -11.24 -2.41
C LYS A 27 -5.98 -11.82 -3.43
N LEU A 28 -6.39 -11.04 -4.43
CA LEU A 28 -7.21 -11.52 -5.55
C LEU A 28 -6.51 -12.59 -6.38
N THR A 29 -5.21 -12.41 -6.63
CA THR A 29 -4.37 -13.41 -7.31
C THR A 29 -4.38 -14.72 -6.55
N SER A 30 -4.08 -14.66 -5.24
CA SER A 30 -4.08 -15.82 -4.35
C SER A 30 -5.44 -16.52 -4.35
N GLY A 31 -6.55 -15.77 -4.27
CA GLY A 31 -7.90 -16.34 -4.32
C GLY A 31 -8.21 -17.11 -5.62
N ARG A 32 -7.72 -16.61 -6.78
CA ARG A 32 -7.88 -17.31 -8.07
C ARG A 32 -7.11 -18.63 -8.13
N LEU A 33 -5.92 -18.68 -7.55
CA LEU A 33 -5.14 -19.92 -7.46
C LEU A 33 -5.86 -20.92 -6.55
N THR A 34 -6.37 -20.49 -5.39
CA THR A 34 -7.09 -21.41 -4.48
C THR A 34 -8.41 -21.93 -5.06
N ALA A 35 -9.09 -21.17 -5.91
CA ALA A 35 -10.34 -21.59 -6.55
C ALA A 35 -10.17 -22.79 -7.50
N GLN A 36 -8.96 -23.02 -8.02
CA GLN A 36 -8.63 -24.16 -8.86
C GLN A 36 -7.75 -25.14 -8.07
N ALA A 37 -8.38 -26.08 -7.37
CA ALA A 37 -7.69 -27.06 -6.56
C ALA A 37 -6.60 -27.78 -7.39
N GLY A 38 -5.37 -27.81 -6.87
CA GLY A 38 -4.22 -28.45 -7.53
C GLY A 38 -3.45 -27.57 -8.51
N THR A 39 -3.79 -26.30 -8.72
CA THR A 39 -2.96 -25.40 -9.53
C THR A 39 -1.56 -25.24 -8.91
N PRO A 40 -0.48 -25.56 -9.66
CA PRO A 40 0.87 -25.34 -9.16
C PRO A 40 1.16 -23.85 -8.94
N PHE A 41 1.89 -23.52 -7.87
CA PHE A 41 2.19 -22.14 -7.51
C PHE A 41 2.91 -21.35 -8.61
N TYR A 42 3.78 -21.99 -9.40
CA TYR A 42 4.53 -21.33 -10.47
C TYR A 42 3.63 -20.68 -11.54
N THR A 43 2.36 -21.12 -11.65
CA THR A 43 1.38 -20.51 -12.56
C THR A 43 1.06 -19.06 -12.21
N VAL A 44 1.35 -18.62 -10.98
CA VAL A 44 1.20 -17.21 -10.54
C VAL A 44 1.95 -16.24 -11.45
N ALA A 45 3.10 -16.64 -12.00
CA ALA A 45 3.94 -15.80 -12.86
C ALA A 45 3.23 -15.38 -14.16
N PHE A 46 2.22 -16.14 -14.59
CA PHE A 46 1.43 -15.88 -15.79
C PHE A 46 0.04 -15.29 -15.47
N ASN A 47 -0.26 -15.04 -14.20
CA ASN A 47 -1.55 -14.50 -13.80
C ASN A 47 -1.62 -12.99 -14.13
N PRO A 48 -2.62 -12.52 -14.91
CA PRO A 48 -2.68 -11.12 -15.33
C PRO A 48 -2.89 -10.15 -14.16
N ILE A 49 -3.59 -10.57 -13.09
CA ILE A 49 -3.78 -9.74 -11.88
C ILE A 49 -2.45 -9.60 -11.14
N PHE A 50 -1.67 -10.68 -11.04
CA PHE A 50 -0.34 -10.65 -10.45
C PHE A 50 0.58 -9.71 -11.22
N LEU A 51 0.61 -9.81 -12.54
CA LEU A 51 1.43 -8.94 -13.39
C LEU A 51 1.03 -7.47 -13.25
N LEU A 52 -0.27 -7.17 -13.15
CA LEU A 52 -0.75 -5.81 -12.85
C LEU A 52 -0.29 -5.33 -11.46
N ALA A 53 -0.38 -6.19 -10.43
CA ALA A 53 0.11 -5.87 -9.09
C ALA A 53 1.61 -5.55 -9.11
N LEU A 54 2.39 -6.35 -9.86
CA LEU A 54 3.82 -6.14 -10.06
C LEU A 54 4.13 -4.83 -10.78
N ALA A 55 3.37 -4.50 -11.83
CA ALA A 55 3.53 -3.23 -12.53
C ALA A 55 3.26 -2.03 -11.61
N ILE A 56 2.21 -2.11 -10.79
CA ILE A 56 1.89 -1.08 -9.78
C ILE A 56 3.01 -0.98 -8.74
N TYR A 57 3.53 -2.10 -8.24
CA TYR A 57 4.64 -2.12 -7.28
C TYR A 57 5.94 -1.59 -7.88
N GLY A 58 6.22 -1.92 -9.13
CA GLY A 58 7.36 -1.39 -9.88
C GLY A 58 7.27 0.13 -10.00
N ALA A 59 6.12 0.65 -10.43
CA ALA A 59 5.88 2.08 -10.51
C ALA A 59 5.98 2.76 -9.13
N ALA A 60 5.34 2.18 -8.10
CA ALA A 60 5.42 2.69 -6.73
C ALA A 60 6.87 2.71 -6.21
N THR A 61 7.69 1.72 -6.54
CA THR A 61 9.12 1.67 -6.18
C THR A 61 9.90 2.79 -6.82
N LEU A 62 9.67 3.08 -8.11
CA LEU A 62 10.34 4.20 -8.79
C LEU A 62 9.94 5.56 -8.18
N LEU A 63 8.65 5.75 -7.89
CA LEU A 63 8.17 6.95 -7.19
C LEU A 63 8.77 7.07 -5.79
N TRP A 64 8.85 5.96 -5.07
CA TRP A 64 9.43 5.92 -3.73
C TRP A 64 10.91 6.31 -3.72
N ILE A 65 11.70 5.80 -4.67
CA ILE A 65 13.10 6.22 -4.84
C ILE A 65 13.19 7.73 -5.10
N HIS A 66 12.29 8.28 -5.92
CA HIS A 66 12.24 9.71 -6.16
C HIS A 66 11.92 10.50 -4.89
N VAL A 67 10.93 10.06 -4.10
CA VAL A 67 10.59 10.67 -2.80
C VAL A 67 11.80 10.64 -1.86
N LEU A 68 12.46 9.50 -1.71
CA LEU A 68 13.60 9.33 -0.82
C LEU A 68 14.84 10.14 -1.23
N LYS A 69 14.96 10.48 -2.52
CA LYS A 69 15.97 11.43 -2.99
C LYS A 69 15.71 12.86 -2.48
N THR A 70 14.45 13.20 -2.19
CA THR A 70 14.03 14.57 -1.84
C THR A 70 13.90 14.82 -0.34
N VAL A 71 13.55 13.80 0.44
CA VAL A 71 13.28 13.92 1.88
C VAL A 71 13.96 12.82 2.69
N PRO A 72 14.27 13.05 3.98
CA PRO A 72 14.84 12.02 4.83
C PRO A 72 13.93 10.78 4.90
N LEU A 73 14.55 9.59 4.94
CA LEU A 73 13.81 8.32 5.00
C LEU A 73 12.85 8.27 6.19
N SER A 74 13.28 8.70 7.39
CA SER A 74 12.43 8.70 8.59
C SER A 74 11.16 9.55 8.40
N TYR A 75 11.29 10.69 7.73
CA TYR A 75 10.16 11.56 7.39
C TYR A 75 9.22 10.88 6.39
N ALA A 76 9.75 10.35 5.29
CA ALA A 76 8.93 9.68 4.27
C ALA A 76 8.23 8.43 4.82
N TYR A 77 8.93 7.65 5.64
CA TYR A 77 8.46 6.36 6.14
C TYR A 77 7.26 6.50 7.09
N SER A 78 7.11 7.66 7.74
CA SER A 78 5.90 7.97 8.50
C SER A 78 4.64 7.94 7.62
N PHE A 79 4.70 8.42 6.38
CA PHE A 79 3.61 8.32 5.42
C PHE A 79 3.38 6.87 4.95
N MET A 80 4.44 6.07 4.83
CA MET A 80 4.28 4.64 4.51
C MET A 80 3.52 3.86 5.58
N ALA A 81 3.50 4.32 6.84
CA ALA A 81 2.65 3.73 7.88
C ALA A 81 1.15 3.79 7.52
N LEU A 82 0.72 4.72 6.65
CA LEU A 82 -0.65 4.76 6.14
C LEU A 82 -1.04 3.47 5.41
N THR A 83 -0.09 2.67 4.91
CA THR A 83 -0.40 1.36 4.32
C THR A 83 -1.12 0.42 5.29
N PHE A 84 -0.82 0.49 6.60
CA PHE A 84 -1.53 -0.27 7.64
C PHE A 84 -3.00 0.16 7.79
N VAL A 85 -3.32 1.39 7.37
CA VAL A 85 -4.68 1.92 7.33
C VAL A 85 -5.34 1.62 5.97
N LEU A 86 -4.64 1.86 4.88
CA LEU A 86 -5.19 1.77 3.54
C LEU A 86 -5.41 0.33 3.08
N VAL A 87 -4.51 -0.61 3.39
CA VAL A 87 -4.62 -2.00 2.95
C VAL A 87 -5.91 -2.65 3.48
N PRO A 88 -6.21 -2.65 4.79
CA PRO A 88 -7.44 -3.27 5.28
C PRO A 88 -8.70 -2.50 4.86
N LEU A 89 -8.65 -1.17 4.73
CA LEU A 89 -9.77 -0.41 4.18
C LEU A 89 -10.08 -0.80 2.72
N MET A 90 -9.06 -0.95 1.89
CA MET A 90 -9.23 -1.43 0.52
C MET A 90 -9.67 -2.89 0.49
N ALA A 91 -9.15 -3.75 1.37
CA ALA A 91 -9.62 -5.12 1.49
C ALA A 91 -11.10 -5.18 1.87
N ALA A 92 -11.56 -4.35 2.81
CA ALA A 92 -12.97 -4.24 3.16
C ALA A 92 -13.83 -3.74 1.99
N LEU A 93 -13.33 -2.77 1.22
CA LEU A 93 -14.04 -2.22 0.07
C LEU A 93 -14.18 -3.23 -1.09
N PHE A 94 -13.05 -3.82 -1.52
CA PHE A 94 -12.95 -4.66 -2.71
C PHE A 94 -13.20 -6.15 -2.45
N LEU A 95 -12.79 -6.65 -1.28
CA LEU A 95 -12.88 -8.07 -0.91
C LEU A 95 -14.00 -8.35 0.09
N LYS A 96 -14.66 -7.31 0.60
CA LYS A 96 -15.71 -7.40 1.64
C LYS A 96 -15.24 -8.06 2.93
N GLU A 97 -13.94 -7.95 3.24
CA GLU A 97 -13.39 -8.40 4.51
C GLU A 97 -13.91 -7.53 5.67
N PRO A 98 -14.37 -8.11 6.79
CA PRO A 98 -14.93 -7.35 7.89
C PRO A 98 -13.85 -6.57 8.64
N LEU A 99 -14.10 -5.29 8.92
CA LEU A 99 -13.26 -4.48 9.79
C LEU A 99 -13.78 -4.52 11.23
N THR A 100 -12.87 -4.65 12.18
CA THR A 100 -13.20 -4.68 13.60
C THR A 100 -13.08 -3.28 14.21
N ILE A 101 -13.77 -3.07 15.34
CA ILE A 101 -13.62 -1.82 16.13
C ILE A 101 -12.17 -1.67 16.61
N LYS A 102 -11.50 -2.77 16.99
CA LYS A 102 -10.08 -2.76 17.38
C LYS A 102 -9.20 -2.21 16.25
N TYR A 103 -9.50 -2.59 15.02
CA TYR A 103 -8.81 -2.06 13.85
C TYR A 103 -9.04 -0.55 13.69
N ALA A 104 -10.29 -0.08 13.81
CA ALA A 104 -10.59 1.35 13.71
C ALA A 104 -9.81 2.18 14.76
N ILE A 105 -9.74 1.69 16.01
CA ILE A 105 -8.94 2.33 17.07
C ILE A 105 -7.45 2.37 16.67
N GLY A 106 -6.89 1.25 16.23
CA GLY A 106 -5.50 1.18 15.77
C GLY A 106 -5.21 2.13 14.59
N ALA A 107 -6.12 2.22 13.62
CA ALA A 107 -6.00 3.13 12.49
C ALA A 107 -5.99 4.60 12.93
N CYS A 108 -6.86 4.99 13.87
CA CYS A 108 -6.85 6.32 14.45
C CYS A 108 -5.52 6.64 15.15
N LEU A 109 -4.95 5.68 15.89
CA LEU A 109 -3.65 5.84 16.55
C LEU A 109 -2.50 5.99 15.54
N ILE A 110 -2.52 5.25 14.43
CA ILE A 110 -1.52 5.39 13.35
C ILE A 110 -1.59 6.77 12.70
N ILE A 111 -2.81 7.25 12.40
CA ILE A 111 -3.04 8.57 11.82
C ILE A 111 -2.59 9.67 12.79
N ALA A 112 -2.93 9.55 14.08
CA ALA A 112 -2.48 10.49 15.11
C ALA A 112 -0.94 10.49 15.24
N GLY A 113 -0.32 9.31 15.23
CA GLY A 113 1.14 9.17 15.25
C GLY A 113 1.80 9.84 14.05
N LEU A 114 1.21 9.72 12.85
CA LEU A 114 1.66 10.45 11.67
C LEU A 114 1.65 11.97 11.92
N PHE A 115 0.53 12.54 12.40
CA PHE A 115 0.46 13.98 12.66
C PHE A 115 1.51 14.46 13.67
N ILE A 116 1.78 13.67 14.72
CA ILE A 116 2.80 13.99 15.73
C ILE A 116 4.20 14.02 15.12
N VAL A 117 4.53 13.07 14.24
CA VAL A 117 5.84 13.02 13.56
C VAL A 117 6.01 14.16 12.55
N GLN A 118 4.89 14.70 12.05
CA GLN A 118 4.84 15.75 11.02
C GLN A 118 4.74 17.17 11.59
N SER A 119 4.52 17.31 12.90
CA SER A 119 4.45 18.59 13.61
C SER A 119 5.84 19.09 13.98
#